data_AF-A0A938I9W6-F1
#
_entry.id   AF-A0A938I9W6-F1
#
_cell.length_a   1.000
_cell.length_b   1.000
_cell.length_c   1.000
_cell.angle_alpha   90.00
_cell.angle_beta   90.00
_cell.angle_gamma   90.00
#
_symmetry.space_group_name_H-M   'P 1'
#
loop_
_entity.id
_entity.type
_entity.pdbx_description
1 polymer ?
#
loop_
_entity_poly.entity_id
_entity_poly.type
_entity_poly.pdbx_seq_one_letter_code
_entity_poly.pdbx_strand_id
1 'polypeptide(L)'
;MIPRPQSRRSLKCSQRGLLLLVGVVVGGFNLGFSEYGPGGQPARNDKQKSADTTHEPIPDDSAPQELKQLIADGKVKVVYDSDPDFVKARRGWADFHVLLDHSFKYGLMKSRKNDRWQVKIHVTKVELKIELTHLIRLPVTFKSPDVWKGQILRHEFDHVAVSLDPRPMLLLRYLLKHLPVIERTLEPQEEPSNERIGQLINEEIERRRQAVIDLMKQNNMLLDMAGAHGIRRVPDRAAFFAKLYSKAHLADQKFPFVDQVLKLLDSKEYQNAELRFLPRDPAE
;
A
#
# COMPACT_ATOMS: atom_id res chain seq x y z
N MET A 1 -23.53 -78.67 -16.70
CA MET A 1 -23.13 -77.25 -16.83
C MET A 1 -23.32 -76.59 -15.47
N ILE A 2 -22.23 -76.13 -14.84
CA ILE A 2 -22.21 -75.52 -13.50
C ILE A 2 -21.75 -74.07 -13.67
N PRO A 3 -22.45 -73.05 -13.15
CA PRO A 3 -22.04 -71.67 -13.32
C PRO A 3 -20.96 -71.29 -12.29
N ARG A 4 -19.97 -70.50 -12.75
CA ARG A 4 -18.85 -69.96 -11.97
C ARG A 4 -19.31 -68.80 -11.05
N PRO A 5 -18.67 -68.59 -9.88
CA PRO A 5 -18.99 -67.49 -8.99
C PRO A 5 -18.31 -66.18 -9.44
N GLN A 6 -19.04 -65.07 -9.29
CA GLN A 6 -18.57 -63.72 -9.59
C GLN A 6 -17.59 -63.20 -8.52
N SER A 7 -16.55 -62.50 -8.99
CA SER A 7 -15.49 -61.92 -8.16
C SER A 7 -15.98 -60.68 -7.40
N ARG A 8 -15.66 -60.63 -6.10
CA ARG A 8 -15.83 -59.43 -5.25
C ARG A 8 -14.70 -58.45 -5.53
N ARG A 9 -15.02 -57.27 -6.08
CA ARG A 9 -14.10 -56.13 -6.15
C ARG A 9 -14.05 -55.43 -4.80
N SER A 10 -12.87 -55.45 -4.20
CA SER A 10 -12.52 -54.74 -2.96
C SER A 10 -12.38 -53.24 -3.24
N LEU A 11 -13.27 -52.44 -2.64
CA LEU A 11 -13.15 -50.98 -2.56
C LEU A 11 -12.07 -50.64 -1.53
N LYS A 12 -10.87 -50.32 -1.99
CA LYS A 12 -9.81 -49.76 -1.15
C LYS A 12 -10.21 -48.33 -0.74
N CYS A 13 -10.72 -48.21 0.48
CA CYS A 13 -10.91 -46.93 1.17
C CYS A 13 -9.53 -46.32 1.44
N SER A 14 -9.16 -45.32 0.63
CA SER A 14 -7.91 -44.56 0.81
C SER A 14 -8.03 -43.66 2.04
N GLN A 15 -7.33 -44.03 3.12
CA GLN A 15 -7.12 -43.17 4.28
C GLN A 15 -6.33 -41.93 3.85
N ARG A 16 -7.02 -40.79 3.75
CA ARG A 16 -6.37 -39.48 3.56
C ARG A 16 -5.75 -39.07 4.89
N GLY A 17 -4.44 -39.31 5.05
CA GLY A 17 -3.66 -38.74 6.13
C GLY A 17 -3.56 -37.22 5.98
N LEU A 18 -4.14 -36.49 6.94
CA LEU A 18 -3.97 -35.04 7.07
C LEU A 18 -2.66 -34.80 7.84
N LEU A 19 -1.62 -34.31 7.16
CA LEU A 19 -0.39 -33.86 7.81
C LEU A 19 -0.47 -32.35 8.06
N LEU A 20 -0.33 -31.93 9.31
CA LEU A 20 -0.21 -30.53 9.69
C LEU A 20 1.28 -30.17 9.81
N LEU A 21 1.75 -29.25 8.96
CA LEU A 21 3.10 -28.67 9.06
C LEU A 21 2.98 -27.22 9.53
N VAL A 22 3.87 -26.83 10.45
CA VAL A 22 4.02 -25.45 10.92
C VAL A 22 5.32 -24.91 10.35
N GLY A 23 5.23 -23.80 9.59
CA GLY A 23 6.39 -23.12 9.02
C GLY A 23 6.60 -21.73 9.61
N VAL A 24 7.85 -21.26 9.60
CA VAL A 24 8.25 -19.88 9.93
C VAL A 24 9.04 -19.33 8.75
N VAL A 25 8.67 -18.15 8.25
CA VAL A 25 9.38 -17.46 7.16
C VAL A 25 9.59 -16.00 7.56
N VAL A 26 10.81 -15.51 7.32
CA VAL A 26 11.14 -14.08 7.45
C VAL A 26 11.16 -13.50 6.05
N GLY A 27 10.21 -12.64 5.74
CA GLY A 27 10.11 -11.93 4.47
C GLY A 27 10.85 -10.60 4.57
N GLY A 28 12.14 -10.60 4.25
CA GLY A 28 12.90 -9.38 4.03
C GLY A 28 13.24 -9.27 2.55
N PHE A 29 12.35 -8.68 1.76
CA PHE A 29 12.63 -8.37 0.35
C PHE A 29 12.30 -6.90 0.08
N ASN A 30 13.29 -6.03 0.32
CA ASN A 30 13.37 -4.74 -0.35
C ASN A 30 13.84 -4.99 -1.78
N LEU A 31 12.97 -5.57 -2.61
CA LEU A 31 13.12 -5.46 -4.05
C LEU A 31 12.37 -4.19 -4.42
N GLY A 32 13.11 -3.12 -4.71
CA GLY A 32 12.59 -1.94 -5.40
C GLY A 32 12.14 -2.34 -6.79
N PHE A 33 11.02 -3.04 -6.91
CA PHE A 33 10.33 -3.24 -8.16
C PHE A 33 9.46 -2.02 -8.42
N SER A 34 9.86 -1.27 -9.44
CA SER A 34 9.05 -0.24 -10.09
C SER A 34 7.84 -0.93 -10.71
N GLU A 35 6.68 -0.78 -10.08
CA GLU A 35 5.40 -1.35 -10.51
C GLU A 35 4.74 -0.48 -11.58
N TYR A 36 4.60 -1.05 -12.78
CA TYR A 36 3.66 -0.63 -13.80
C TYR A 36 2.32 -1.33 -13.55
N GLY A 37 1.28 -0.56 -13.23
CA GLY A 37 -0.11 -1.05 -13.15
C GLY A 37 -0.73 -1.24 -14.55
N PRO A 38 -1.70 -2.16 -14.72
CA PRO A 38 -2.40 -2.34 -15.98
C PRO A 38 -3.58 -1.35 -16.06
N GLY A 39 -3.42 -0.27 -16.81
CA GLY A 39 -4.47 0.75 -16.96
C GLY A 39 -4.10 1.85 -17.95
N GLY A 40 -4.20 1.54 -19.24
CA GLY A 40 -3.98 2.41 -20.41
C GLY A 40 -4.00 3.94 -20.22
N GLN A 41 -2.80 4.52 -20.19
CA GLN A 41 -2.44 5.74 -20.91
C GLN A 41 -1.17 5.44 -21.73
N PRO A 42 -0.99 6.01 -22.94
CA PRO A 42 0.15 5.67 -23.79
C PRO A 42 1.45 6.02 -23.07
N ALA A 43 2.38 5.06 -23.06
CA ALA A 43 3.68 5.13 -22.43
C ALA A 43 4.41 6.45 -22.78
N ARG A 44 4.37 7.41 -21.87
CA ARG A 44 5.52 8.31 -21.73
C ARG A 44 6.65 7.45 -21.20
N ASN A 45 7.77 7.47 -21.92
CA ASN A 45 9.04 6.94 -21.46
C ASN A 45 9.45 7.69 -20.20
N ASP A 46 8.90 7.31 -19.06
CA ASP A 46 9.41 7.68 -17.75
C ASP A 46 10.64 6.81 -17.52
N LYS A 47 11.73 7.20 -18.20
CA LYS A 47 13.04 7.08 -17.58
C LYS A 47 12.85 7.69 -16.21
N GLN A 48 12.91 6.84 -15.18
CA GLN A 48 12.99 7.24 -13.79
C GLN A 48 14.23 8.13 -13.69
N LYS A 49 14.07 9.41 -14.03
CA LYS A 49 15.12 10.44 -13.98
C LYS A 49 15.45 10.49 -12.50
N SER A 50 16.60 9.91 -12.14
CA SER A 50 17.13 9.98 -10.80
C SER A 50 16.99 11.43 -10.36
N ALA A 51 16.29 11.67 -9.25
CA ALA A 51 16.16 13.02 -8.72
C ALA A 51 17.56 13.62 -8.67
N ASP A 52 17.72 14.80 -9.28
CA ASP A 52 18.97 15.54 -9.22
C ASP A 52 19.21 15.91 -7.75
N THR A 53 20.01 15.11 -7.06
CA THR A 53 20.32 15.26 -5.62
C THR A 53 21.48 16.23 -5.41
N THR A 54 21.91 16.95 -6.45
CA THR A 54 23.04 17.90 -6.38
C THR A 54 22.72 19.19 -5.62
N HIS A 55 21.46 19.38 -5.21
CA HIS A 55 21.04 20.55 -4.43
C HIS A 55 20.86 20.22 -2.95
N GLU A 56 21.35 21.11 -2.09
CA GLU A 56 21.12 21.02 -0.64
C GLU A 56 19.61 21.00 -0.34
N PRO A 57 19.15 20.10 0.56
CA PRO A 57 17.77 20.08 0.98
C PRO A 57 17.38 21.40 1.66
N ILE A 58 16.10 21.76 1.56
CA ILE A 58 15.59 22.98 2.22
C ILE A 58 15.70 22.76 3.75
N PRO A 59 16.34 23.66 4.52
CA PRO A 59 16.50 23.46 5.96
C PRO A 59 15.18 23.47 6.71
N ASP A 60 14.85 22.35 7.36
CA ASP A 60 13.60 22.14 8.12
C ASP A 60 13.45 23.08 9.32
N ASP A 61 14.55 23.61 9.86
CA ASP A 61 14.55 24.51 11.03
C ASP A 61 13.75 25.79 10.77
N SER A 62 13.71 26.21 9.50
CA SER A 62 12.99 27.39 9.02
C SER A 62 11.52 27.13 8.66
N ALA A 63 11.06 25.87 8.74
CA ALA A 63 9.69 25.52 8.42
C ALA A 63 8.69 26.08 9.46
N PRO A 64 7.47 26.46 9.03
CA PRO A 64 6.37 26.78 9.93
C PRO A 64 6.09 25.62 10.89
N GLN A 65 5.67 25.94 12.12
CA GLN A 65 5.46 24.95 13.17
C GLN A 65 4.45 23.88 12.75
N GLU A 66 3.43 24.24 11.96
CA GLU A 66 2.44 23.30 11.43
C GLU A 66 3.03 22.27 10.46
N LEU A 67 4.11 22.60 9.75
CA LEU A 67 4.75 21.70 8.79
C LEU A 67 5.87 20.86 9.42
N LYS A 68 6.51 21.35 10.48
CA LYS A 68 7.59 20.62 11.17
C LYS A 68 7.18 19.21 11.60
N GLN A 69 5.95 19.05 12.06
CA GLN A 69 5.44 17.75 12.47
C GLN A 69 5.20 16.81 11.27
N LEU A 70 4.66 17.34 10.15
CA LEU A 70 4.52 16.55 8.91
C LEU A 70 5.89 16.13 8.36
N ILE A 71 6.89 16.99 8.45
CA ILE A 71 8.27 16.69 8.05
C ILE A 71 8.83 15.54 8.89
N ALA A 72 8.71 15.64 10.22
CA ALA A 72 9.22 14.63 11.14
C ALA A 72 8.50 13.28 10.99
N ASP A 73 7.16 13.27 11.04
CA ASP A 73 6.36 12.04 10.98
C ASP A 73 6.43 11.39 9.59
N GLY A 74 6.46 12.21 8.54
CA GLY A 74 6.56 11.76 7.16
C GLY A 74 7.97 11.49 6.69
N LYS A 75 8.99 11.74 7.50
CA LYS A 75 10.41 11.68 7.09
C LYS A 75 10.62 12.40 5.75
N VAL A 76 10.01 13.58 5.63
CA VAL A 76 9.91 14.32 4.36
C VAL A 76 11.28 14.85 4.00
N LYS A 77 11.68 14.65 2.75
CA LYS A 77 12.83 15.34 2.16
C LYS A 77 12.31 16.33 1.13
N VAL A 78 12.69 17.59 1.24
CA VAL A 78 12.38 18.61 0.23
C VAL A 78 13.62 18.93 -0.58
N VAL A 79 13.54 18.70 -1.89
CA VAL A 79 14.66 18.89 -2.83
C VAL A 79 14.26 19.82 -3.96
N TYR A 80 15.25 20.48 -4.56
CA TYR A 80 15.05 21.22 -5.80
C TYR A 80 15.33 20.33 -7.02
N ASP A 81 14.61 20.60 -8.11
CA ASP A 81 14.76 19.90 -9.38
C ASP A 81 15.04 20.90 -10.51
N SER A 82 16.16 20.68 -11.19
CA SER A 82 16.70 21.50 -12.26
C SER A 82 16.23 21.07 -13.65
N ASP A 83 15.47 19.97 -13.74
CA ASP A 83 14.97 19.45 -15.01
C ASP A 83 14.18 20.52 -15.79
N PRO A 84 14.56 20.87 -17.02
CA PRO A 84 13.95 22.00 -17.74
C PRO A 84 12.45 21.86 -17.95
N ASP A 85 11.94 20.65 -18.19
CA ASP A 85 10.51 20.41 -18.39
C ASP A 85 9.74 20.57 -17.07
N PHE A 86 10.31 20.07 -15.97
CA PHE A 86 9.75 20.25 -14.62
C PHE A 86 9.74 21.73 -14.20
N VAL A 87 10.85 22.44 -14.40
CA VAL A 87 10.97 23.88 -14.08
C VAL A 87 9.97 24.70 -14.91
N LYS A 88 9.82 24.40 -16.21
CA LYS A 88 8.87 25.08 -17.08
C LYS A 88 7.42 24.85 -16.65
N ALA A 89 7.09 23.68 -16.10
CA ALA A 89 5.76 23.37 -15.60
C ALA A 89 5.37 24.22 -14.37
N ARG A 90 6.35 24.72 -13.60
CA ARG A 90 6.15 25.52 -12.38
C ARG A 90 5.23 24.84 -11.36
N ARG A 91 5.36 23.52 -11.21
CA ARG A 91 4.59 22.70 -10.26
C ARG A 91 5.54 22.03 -9.27
N GLY A 92 5.04 21.73 -8.08
CA GLY A 92 5.70 20.80 -7.18
C GLY A 92 5.33 19.37 -7.53
N TRP A 93 5.99 18.44 -6.85
CA TRP A 93 5.64 17.02 -6.87
C TRP A 93 5.96 16.39 -5.53
N ALA A 94 4.97 15.77 -4.90
CA ALA A 94 5.14 14.95 -3.71
C ALA A 94 4.97 13.47 -4.04
N ASP A 95 5.95 12.68 -3.63
CA ASP A 95 5.91 11.22 -3.70
C ASP A 95 6.01 10.61 -2.31
N PHE A 96 5.48 9.40 -2.14
CA PHE A 96 5.52 8.66 -0.89
C PHE A 96 5.92 7.21 -1.11
N HIS A 97 6.60 6.63 -0.14
CA HIS A 97 7.03 5.24 -0.17
C HIS A 97 6.59 4.53 1.11
N VAL A 98 5.80 3.46 0.95
CA VAL A 98 5.42 2.57 2.05
C VAL A 98 6.37 1.38 2.04
N LEU A 99 7.34 1.35 2.94
CA LEU A 99 8.23 0.22 3.16
C LEU A 99 7.57 -0.76 4.14
N LEU A 100 7.59 -2.04 3.79
CA LEU A 100 7.01 -3.12 4.61
C LEU A 100 8.06 -4.21 4.80
N ASP A 101 8.54 -4.38 6.03
CA ASP A 101 9.23 -5.59 6.45
C ASP A 101 8.23 -6.47 7.21
N HIS A 102 8.22 -7.78 6.93
CA HIS A 102 7.31 -8.70 7.60
C HIS A 102 7.91 -10.08 7.88
N SER A 103 7.36 -10.74 8.91
CA SER A 103 7.58 -12.15 9.18
C SER A 103 6.25 -12.83 9.44
N PHE A 104 6.15 -14.13 9.16
CA PHE A 104 4.91 -14.86 9.43
C PHE A 104 5.13 -16.31 9.84
N LYS A 105 4.12 -16.83 10.54
CA LYS A 105 3.93 -18.25 10.82
C LYS A 105 2.68 -18.75 10.12
N TYR A 106 2.72 -19.98 9.61
CA TYR A 106 1.57 -20.57 8.93
C TYR A 106 1.36 -22.03 9.28
N GLY A 107 0.10 -22.46 9.19
CA GLY A 107 -0.30 -23.86 9.10
C GLY A 107 -0.61 -24.23 7.66
N LEU A 108 -0.18 -25.42 7.24
CA LEU A 108 -0.42 -25.94 5.91
C LEU A 108 -1.25 -27.23 5.98
N MET A 109 -2.36 -27.27 5.25
CA MET A 109 -3.03 -28.50 4.87
C MET A 109 -2.79 -28.77 3.39
N LYS A 110 -2.37 -29.97 3.04
CA LYS A 110 -2.15 -30.37 1.65
C LYS A 110 -2.80 -31.72 1.34
N SER A 111 -3.33 -31.85 0.13
CA SER A 111 -3.84 -33.10 -0.42
C SER A 111 -3.51 -33.19 -1.89
N ARG A 112 -3.45 -34.41 -2.46
CA ARG A 112 -3.16 -34.61 -3.88
C ARG A 112 -4.41 -35.10 -4.61
N LYS A 113 -4.76 -34.47 -5.74
CA LYS A 113 -5.90 -34.84 -6.60
C LYS A 113 -5.52 -34.66 -8.07
N ASN A 114 -5.76 -35.69 -8.89
CA ASN A 114 -5.44 -35.68 -10.33
C ASN A 114 -3.99 -35.19 -10.60
N ASP A 115 -3.05 -35.76 -9.84
CA ASP A 115 -1.63 -35.41 -9.91
C ASP A 115 -1.25 -33.97 -9.53
N ARG A 116 -2.19 -33.15 -9.05
CA ARG A 116 -1.94 -31.79 -8.56
C ARG A 116 -2.05 -31.70 -7.04
N TRP A 117 -1.22 -30.86 -6.43
CA TRP A 117 -1.34 -30.54 -5.01
C TRP A 117 -2.43 -29.48 -4.79
N GLN A 118 -3.34 -29.76 -3.87
CA GLN A 118 -4.29 -28.79 -3.33
C GLN A 118 -3.80 -28.38 -1.96
N VAL A 119 -3.49 -27.09 -1.80
CA VAL A 119 -2.99 -26.51 -0.57
C VAL A 119 -4.00 -25.53 0.01
N LYS A 120 -4.15 -25.58 1.34
CA LYS A 120 -4.83 -24.57 2.15
C LYS A 120 -3.85 -24.03 3.17
N ILE A 121 -3.56 -22.75 3.08
CA ILE A 121 -2.55 -22.08 3.90
C ILE A 121 -3.28 -21.13 4.84
N HIS A 122 -3.06 -21.31 6.14
CA HIS A 122 -3.61 -20.45 7.18
C HIS A 122 -2.46 -19.70 7.86
N VAL A 123 -2.37 -18.39 7.64
CA VAL A 123 -1.39 -17.54 8.32
C VAL A 123 -1.86 -17.33 9.75
N THR A 124 -1.10 -17.85 10.71
CA THR A 124 -1.48 -17.86 12.14
C THR A 124 -0.91 -16.68 12.91
N LYS A 125 0.20 -16.12 12.44
CA LYS A 125 0.83 -14.93 13.00
C LYS A 125 1.52 -14.16 11.88
N VAL A 126 1.40 -12.84 11.93
CA VAL A 126 2.17 -11.92 11.11
C VAL A 126 2.78 -10.83 12.01
N GLU A 127 4.04 -10.52 11.78
CA GLU A 127 4.74 -9.39 12.40
C GLU A 127 5.06 -8.39 11.30
N LEU A 128 4.74 -7.12 11.56
CA LEU A 128 4.77 -6.05 10.55
C LEU A 128 5.59 -4.88 11.07
N LYS A 129 6.59 -4.45 10.29
CA LYS A 129 7.27 -3.16 10.45
C LYS A 129 6.99 -2.36 9.20
N ILE A 130 6.20 -1.30 9.36
CA ILE A 130 5.78 -0.42 8.27
C ILE A 130 6.44 0.93 8.49
N GLU A 131 7.05 1.46 7.44
CA GLU A 131 7.65 2.78 7.41
C GLU A 131 7.09 3.56 6.22
N LEU A 132 6.75 4.83 6.44
CA LEU A 132 6.29 5.75 5.40
C LEU A 132 7.32 6.88 5.28
N THR A 133 7.78 7.13 4.07
CA THR A 133 8.70 8.24 3.76
C THR A 133 8.17 9.08 2.60
N HIS A 134 8.61 10.34 2.51
CA HIS A 134 8.16 11.25 1.46
C HIS A 134 9.31 12.00 0.82
N LEU A 135 9.12 12.34 -0.46
CA LEU A 135 10.00 13.21 -1.22
C LEU A 135 9.16 14.30 -1.88
N ILE A 136 9.44 15.57 -1.56
CA ILE A 136 8.88 16.72 -2.25
C ILE A 136 9.96 17.28 -3.19
N ARG A 137 9.62 17.43 -4.47
CA ARG A 137 10.43 18.10 -5.49
C ARG A 137 9.81 19.46 -5.80
N LEU A 138 10.61 20.51 -5.74
CA LEU A 138 10.22 21.86 -6.16
C LEU A 138 11.15 22.32 -7.28
N PRO A 139 10.68 23.09 -8.28
CA PRO A 139 11.59 23.61 -9.29
C PRO A 139 12.52 24.68 -8.69
N VAL A 140 13.74 24.78 -9.23
CA VAL A 140 14.79 25.67 -8.69
C VAL A 140 14.36 27.14 -8.53
N THR A 141 13.37 27.58 -9.30
CA THR A 141 12.82 28.92 -9.27
C THR A 141 12.11 29.27 -7.96
N PHE A 142 11.76 28.28 -7.13
CA PHE A 142 11.22 28.50 -5.78
C PHE A 142 12.29 28.77 -4.72
N LYS A 143 13.59 28.74 -5.07
CA LYS A 143 14.67 29.12 -4.17
C LYS A 143 14.54 30.59 -3.76
N SER A 144 13.86 30.82 -2.65
CA SER A 144 13.47 32.14 -2.15
C SER A 144 13.45 32.14 -0.63
N PRO A 145 13.73 33.27 0.04
CA PRO A 145 13.62 33.39 1.49
C PRO A 145 12.22 33.03 2.03
N ASP A 146 11.18 33.01 1.18
CA ASP A 146 9.80 32.73 1.55
C ASP A 146 9.26 31.39 1.02
N VAL A 147 10.10 30.41 0.68
CA VAL A 147 9.67 29.12 0.07
C VAL A 147 8.54 28.43 0.86
N TRP A 148 8.59 28.50 2.19
CA TRP A 148 7.60 27.93 3.11
C TRP A 148 6.23 28.65 3.10
N LYS A 149 6.15 29.86 2.56
CA LYS A 149 4.89 30.59 2.34
C LYS A 149 4.28 30.28 0.98
N GLY A 150 5.03 29.62 0.08
CA GLY A 150 4.58 29.28 -1.26
C GLY A 150 3.37 28.36 -1.24
N GLN A 151 2.33 28.74 -1.97
CA GLN A 151 1.11 27.94 -2.11
C GLN A 151 1.38 26.55 -2.69
N ILE A 152 2.33 26.45 -3.64
CA ILE A 152 2.73 25.17 -4.24
C ILE A 152 3.34 24.24 -3.20
N LEU A 153 4.30 24.70 -2.38
CA LEU A 153 4.87 23.86 -1.33
C LEU A 153 3.80 23.43 -0.32
N ARG A 154 2.87 24.31 0.06
CA ARG A 154 1.74 23.96 0.93
C ARG A 154 0.84 22.89 0.31
N HIS A 155 0.57 22.96 -1.00
CA HIS A 155 -0.13 21.90 -1.75
C HIS A 155 0.65 20.57 -1.73
N GLU A 156 1.97 20.59 -1.88
CA GLU A 156 2.79 19.37 -1.76
C GLU A 156 2.75 18.78 -0.34
N PHE A 157 2.64 19.62 0.70
CA PHE A 157 2.40 19.13 2.06
C PHE A 157 0.99 18.59 2.28
N ASP A 158 -0.01 19.03 1.50
CA ASP A 158 -1.33 18.40 1.52
C ASP A 158 -1.26 16.97 0.99
N HIS A 159 -0.42 16.68 -0.01
CA HIS A 159 -0.15 15.30 -0.44
C HIS A 159 0.49 14.46 0.67
N VAL A 160 1.46 15.02 1.39
CA VAL A 160 2.05 14.37 2.58
C VAL A 160 0.99 14.11 3.65
N ALA A 161 0.06 15.04 3.86
CA ALA A 161 -1.03 14.89 4.82
C ALA A 161 -2.03 13.78 4.42
N VAL A 162 -2.26 13.58 3.11
CA VAL A 162 -3.12 12.49 2.61
C VAL A 162 -2.54 11.14 2.99
N SER A 163 -1.24 10.95 2.76
CA SER A 163 -0.54 9.70 3.05
C SER A 163 -0.24 9.49 4.52
N LEU A 164 -0.03 10.56 5.30
CA LEU A 164 0.15 10.49 6.75
C LEU A 164 -1.15 10.32 7.55
N ASP A 165 -2.30 10.38 6.89
CA ASP A 165 -3.55 10.04 7.55
C ASP A 165 -3.42 8.67 8.25
N PRO A 166 -3.82 8.51 9.52
CA PRO A 166 -3.61 7.24 10.20
C PRO A 166 -4.44 6.08 9.59
N ARG A 167 -5.56 6.39 8.92
CA ARG A 167 -6.52 5.42 8.39
C ARG A 167 -5.96 4.47 7.33
N PRO A 168 -5.19 4.89 6.30
CA PRO A 168 -4.54 3.96 5.36
C PRO A 168 -3.61 2.96 6.06
N MET A 169 -2.86 3.39 7.08
CA MET A 169 -1.99 2.48 7.84
C MET A 169 -2.78 1.51 8.72
N LEU A 170 -3.91 1.95 9.28
CA LEU A 170 -4.86 1.06 9.97
C LEU A 170 -5.45 0.02 9.01
N LEU A 171 -5.87 0.43 7.81
CA LEU A 171 -6.35 -0.48 6.75
C LEU A 171 -5.29 -1.52 6.41
N LEU A 172 -4.06 -1.10 6.13
CA LEU A 172 -2.96 -2.00 5.78
C LEU A 172 -2.69 -3.01 6.90
N ARG A 173 -2.49 -2.54 8.14
CA ARG A 173 -2.23 -3.42 9.29
C ARG A 173 -3.36 -4.41 9.51
N TYR A 174 -4.61 -3.98 9.38
CA TYR A 174 -5.76 -4.84 9.57
C TYR A 174 -5.85 -5.91 8.49
N LEU A 175 -5.70 -5.53 7.22
CA LEU A 175 -5.73 -6.45 6.08
C LEU A 175 -4.65 -7.53 6.17
N LEU A 176 -3.44 -7.16 6.60
CA LEU A 176 -2.32 -8.10 6.72
C LEU A 176 -2.44 -8.99 7.96
N LYS A 177 -3.02 -8.50 9.06
CA LYS A 177 -3.27 -9.32 10.27
C LYS A 177 -4.44 -10.30 10.11
N HIS A 178 -5.33 -10.06 9.16
CA HIS A 178 -6.52 -10.87 8.91
C HIS A 178 -6.52 -11.45 7.50
N LEU A 179 -5.38 -12.01 7.07
CA LEU A 179 -5.29 -12.70 5.78
C LEU A 179 -6.32 -13.85 5.73
N PRO A 180 -7.11 -13.95 4.64
CA PRO A 180 -7.98 -15.09 4.45
C PRO A 180 -7.15 -16.36 4.26
N VAL A 181 -7.80 -17.52 4.43
CA VAL A 181 -7.19 -18.79 4.06
C VAL A 181 -6.85 -18.77 2.58
N ILE A 182 -5.58 -19.01 2.25
CA ILE A 182 -5.12 -19.05 0.86
C ILE A 182 -5.32 -20.47 0.36
N GLU A 183 -6.26 -20.63 -0.57
CA GLU A 183 -6.51 -21.89 -1.26
C GLU A 183 -5.91 -21.85 -2.67
N ARG A 184 -5.06 -22.84 -3.00
CA ARG A 184 -4.41 -22.96 -4.31
C ARG A 184 -4.35 -24.41 -4.77
N THR A 185 -4.44 -24.59 -6.07
CA THR A 185 -4.05 -25.83 -6.74
C THR A 185 -2.74 -25.56 -7.44
N LEU A 186 -1.69 -26.28 -7.07
CA LEU A 186 -0.36 -26.18 -7.67
C LEU A 186 -0.35 -26.91 -9.02
N GLU A 187 0.60 -26.53 -9.88
CA GLU A 187 0.80 -27.23 -11.15
C GLU A 187 1.31 -28.68 -10.92
N PRO A 188 1.13 -29.61 -11.88
CA PRO A 188 1.39 -31.03 -11.66
C PRO A 188 2.80 -31.39 -11.17
N GLN A 189 3.81 -30.60 -11.54
CA GLN A 189 5.21 -30.81 -11.15
C GLN A 189 5.65 -29.92 -9.98
N GLU A 190 4.75 -29.10 -9.47
CA GLU A 190 5.05 -28.12 -8.43
C GLU A 190 4.76 -28.72 -7.06
N GLU A 191 5.79 -28.77 -6.21
CA GLU A 191 5.66 -29.28 -4.85
C GLU A 191 5.37 -28.15 -3.85
N PRO A 192 4.59 -28.43 -2.78
CA PRO A 192 4.29 -27.46 -1.73
C PRO A 192 5.49 -27.32 -0.76
N SER A 193 6.60 -26.78 -1.27
CA SER A 193 7.80 -26.47 -0.50
C SER A 193 7.60 -25.23 0.36
N ASN A 194 8.41 -25.07 1.42
CA ASN A 194 8.35 -23.88 2.27
C ASN A 194 8.56 -22.57 1.49
N GLU A 195 9.47 -22.60 0.52
CA GLU A 195 9.73 -21.47 -0.38
C GLU A 195 8.48 -21.12 -1.18
N ARG A 196 7.83 -22.12 -1.79
CA ARG A 196 6.65 -21.87 -2.62
C ARG A 196 5.46 -21.39 -1.79
N ILE A 197 5.23 -21.97 -0.62
CA ILE A 197 4.20 -21.49 0.31
C ILE A 197 4.50 -20.06 0.76
N GLY A 198 5.77 -19.75 1.03
CA GLY A 198 6.22 -18.40 1.36
C GLY A 198 5.93 -17.40 0.24
N GLN A 199 6.21 -17.76 -1.01
CA GLN A 199 5.87 -16.94 -2.18
C GLN A 199 4.37 -16.67 -2.27
N LEU A 200 3.52 -17.69 -2.14
CA LEU A 200 2.06 -17.53 -2.20
C LEU A 200 1.52 -16.59 -1.11
N ILE A 201 2.09 -16.64 0.10
CA ILE A 201 1.74 -15.73 1.19
C ILE A 201 2.22 -14.31 0.86
N ASN A 202 3.45 -14.16 0.38
CA ASN A 202 4.02 -12.85 0.00
C ASN A 202 3.23 -12.18 -1.14
N GLU A 203 2.81 -12.95 -2.15
CA GLU A 203 1.96 -12.46 -3.24
C GLU A 203 0.65 -11.87 -2.71
N GLU A 204 0.02 -12.53 -1.72
CA GLU A 204 -1.22 -12.04 -1.11
C GLU A 204 -1.00 -10.83 -0.20
N ILE A 205 0.14 -10.77 0.52
CA ILE A 205 0.55 -9.59 1.30
C ILE A 205 0.76 -8.40 0.36
N GLU A 206 1.51 -8.59 -0.72
CA GLU A 206 1.85 -7.52 -1.65
C GLU A 206 0.60 -7.01 -2.38
N ARG A 207 -0.29 -7.90 -2.82
CA ARG A 207 -1.59 -7.52 -3.41
C ARG A 207 -2.40 -6.59 -2.49
N ARG A 208 -2.37 -6.82 -1.19
CA ARG A 208 -3.08 -6.01 -0.19
C ARG A 208 -2.38 -4.69 0.09
N ARG A 209 -1.05 -4.73 0.22
CA ARG A 209 -0.23 -3.52 0.32
C ARG A 209 -0.47 -2.60 -0.86
N GLN A 210 -0.42 -3.15 -2.07
CA GLN A 210 -0.57 -2.37 -3.29
C GLN A 210 -1.95 -1.74 -3.41
N ALA A 211 -3.02 -2.44 -3.03
CA ALA A 211 -4.35 -1.84 -3.02
C ALA A 211 -4.47 -0.63 -2.08
N VAL A 212 -3.77 -0.62 -0.93
CA VAL A 212 -3.74 0.54 -0.02
C VAL A 212 -2.89 1.67 -0.61
N ILE A 213 -1.76 1.36 -1.24
CA ILE A 213 -0.92 2.34 -1.95
C ILE A 213 -1.71 2.98 -3.10
N ASP A 214 -2.43 2.20 -3.89
CA ASP A 214 -3.26 2.68 -4.99
C ASP A 214 -4.37 3.60 -4.49
N LEU A 215 -5.01 3.26 -3.37
CA LEU A 215 -5.99 4.14 -2.73
C LEU A 215 -5.36 5.48 -2.30
N MET A 216 -4.16 5.47 -1.71
CA MET A 216 -3.45 6.70 -1.35
C MET A 216 -3.09 7.53 -2.59
N LYS A 217 -2.65 6.89 -3.68
CA LYS A 217 -2.39 7.56 -4.97
C LYS A 217 -3.66 8.17 -5.57
N GLN A 218 -4.78 7.46 -5.56
CA GLN A 218 -6.08 7.96 -6.00
C GLN A 218 -6.51 9.18 -5.17
N ASN A 219 -6.33 9.15 -3.85
CA ASN A 219 -6.62 10.28 -2.99
C ASN A 219 -5.74 11.50 -3.29
N ASN A 220 -4.46 11.29 -3.62
CA ASN A 220 -3.57 12.35 -4.09
C ASN A 220 -4.04 12.94 -5.44
N MET A 221 -4.50 12.11 -6.38
CA MET A 221 -5.07 12.62 -7.63
C MET A 221 -6.33 13.46 -7.39
N LEU A 222 -7.18 13.07 -6.44
CA LEU A 222 -8.37 13.86 -6.07
C LEU A 222 -8.00 15.19 -5.42
N LEU A 223 -6.93 15.22 -4.63
CA LEU A 223 -6.39 16.44 -4.04
C LEU A 223 -5.89 17.39 -5.14
N ASP A 224 -5.13 16.87 -6.09
CA ASP A 224 -4.67 17.61 -7.27
C ASP A 224 -5.84 18.22 -8.06
N MET A 225 -6.90 17.45 -8.29
CA MET A 225 -8.10 17.94 -8.97
C MET A 225 -8.81 19.04 -8.18
N ALA A 226 -8.92 18.88 -6.86
CA ALA A 226 -9.58 19.85 -5.99
C ALA A 226 -8.79 21.18 -5.93
N GLY A 227 -7.49 21.10 -5.68
CA GLY A 227 -6.57 22.24 -5.61
C GLY A 227 -6.10 22.79 -6.97
N ALA A 228 -6.49 22.15 -8.07
CA ALA A 228 -5.98 22.41 -9.41
C ALA A 228 -4.44 22.45 -9.44
N HIS A 229 -3.80 21.39 -8.91
CA HIS A 229 -2.34 21.28 -8.75
C HIS A 229 -1.73 22.46 -7.97
N GLY A 230 -2.35 22.84 -6.86
CA GLY A 230 -1.90 23.95 -6.01
C GLY A 230 -2.15 25.35 -6.56
N ILE A 231 -2.84 25.51 -7.70
CA ILE A 231 -3.22 26.83 -8.24
C ILE A 231 -4.24 27.51 -7.33
N ARG A 232 -5.13 26.74 -6.70
CA ARG A 232 -6.13 27.25 -5.75
C ARG A 232 -6.13 26.43 -4.47
N ARG A 233 -6.74 26.97 -3.41
CA ARG A 233 -6.98 26.22 -2.18
C ARG A 233 -8.03 25.13 -2.40
N VAL A 234 -7.91 24.05 -1.64
CA VAL A 234 -8.91 22.98 -1.59
C VAL A 234 -10.15 23.50 -0.87
N PRO A 235 -11.35 23.51 -1.52
CA PRO A 235 -12.57 23.93 -0.85
C PRO A 235 -12.93 22.99 0.30
N ASP A 236 -13.32 23.57 1.45
CA ASP A 236 -13.62 22.83 2.69
C ASP A 236 -12.59 21.73 2.96
N ARG A 237 -11.34 22.16 3.16
CA ARG A 237 -10.19 21.27 3.31
C ARG A 237 -10.44 20.23 4.40
N ALA A 238 -11.05 20.61 5.52
CA ALA A 238 -11.37 19.68 6.60
C ALA A 238 -12.33 18.57 6.15
N ALA A 239 -13.46 18.91 5.52
CA ALA A 239 -14.38 17.90 5.01
C ALA A 239 -13.77 17.07 3.88
N PHE A 240 -12.91 17.67 3.05
CA PHE A 240 -12.15 16.96 2.04
C PHE A 240 -11.32 15.83 2.66
N PHE A 241 -10.51 16.10 3.67
CA PHE A 241 -9.69 15.06 4.32
C PHE A 241 -10.54 14.05 5.11
N ALA A 242 -11.61 14.50 5.78
CA ALA A 242 -12.48 13.61 6.53
C ALA A 242 -13.07 12.50 5.63
N LYS A 243 -13.38 12.78 4.36
CA LYS A 243 -14.02 11.83 3.45
C LYS A 243 -13.08 10.78 2.84
N LEU A 244 -11.78 11.05 2.71
CA LEU A 244 -10.81 10.28 1.90
C LEU A 244 -10.66 8.79 2.27
N TYR A 245 -11.05 8.42 3.48
CA TYR A 245 -11.01 7.04 3.96
C TYR A 245 -12.32 6.64 4.62
N SER A 246 -13.41 7.34 4.31
CA SER A 246 -14.75 6.97 4.73
C SER A 246 -15.22 5.70 4.00
N LYS A 247 -16.13 4.94 4.61
CA LYS A 247 -16.72 3.74 3.99
C LYS A 247 -17.29 4.02 2.59
N ALA A 248 -18.02 5.14 2.44
CA ALA A 248 -18.59 5.54 1.16
C ALA A 248 -17.49 5.79 0.11
N HIS A 249 -16.45 6.53 0.49
CA HIS A 249 -15.33 6.81 -0.41
C HIS A 249 -14.56 5.56 -0.82
N LEU A 250 -14.31 4.63 0.10
CA LEU A 250 -13.66 3.35 -0.23
C LEU A 250 -14.48 2.56 -1.26
N ALA A 251 -15.81 2.59 -1.16
CA ALA A 251 -16.70 1.97 -2.14
C ALA A 251 -16.65 2.71 -3.50
N ASP A 252 -16.67 4.04 -3.50
CA ASP A 252 -16.59 4.86 -4.73
C ASP A 252 -15.28 4.64 -5.48
N GLN A 253 -14.17 4.52 -4.75
CA GLN A 253 -12.84 4.19 -5.30
C GLN A 253 -12.68 2.71 -5.67
N LYS A 254 -13.73 1.89 -5.51
CA LYS A 254 -13.73 0.44 -5.78
C LYS A 254 -12.60 -0.29 -5.06
N PHE A 255 -12.31 0.10 -3.82
CA PHE A 255 -11.26 -0.54 -3.02
C PHE A 255 -11.58 -2.05 -2.89
N PRO A 256 -10.68 -2.96 -3.31
CA PRO A 256 -11.03 -4.37 -3.51
C PRO A 256 -11.29 -5.16 -2.22
N PHE A 257 -11.07 -4.53 -1.06
CA PHE A 257 -11.17 -5.16 0.25
C PHE A 257 -12.17 -4.50 1.20
N VAL A 258 -13.10 -3.67 0.69
CA VAL A 258 -14.11 -2.98 1.52
C VAL A 258 -14.84 -3.93 2.47
N ASP A 259 -15.32 -5.07 1.95
CA ASP A 259 -16.08 -6.04 2.74
C ASP A 259 -15.25 -6.67 3.87
N GLN A 260 -13.92 -6.77 3.68
CA GLN A 260 -13.03 -7.38 4.66
C GLN A 260 -12.70 -6.41 5.80
N VAL A 261 -12.77 -5.10 5.55
CA VAL A 261 -12.42 -4.07 6.54
C VAL A 261 -13.63 -3.49 7.28
N LEU A 262 -14.86 -3.93 7.00
CA LEU A 262 -16.08 -3.37 7.63
C LEU A 262 -15.99 -3.29 9.15
N LYS A 263 -15.52 -4.36 9.81
CA LYS A 263 -15.33 -4.38 11.26
C LYS A 263 -14.31 -3.34 11.75
N LEU A 264 -13.25 -3.09 10.98
CA LEU A 264 -12.30 -2.02 11.29
C LEU A 264 -12.97 -0.65 11.12
N LEU A 265 -13.71 -0.45 10.02
CA LEU A 265 -14.39 0.82 9.75
C LEU A 265 -15.38 1.16 10.88
N ASP A 266 -16.07 0.18 11.45
CA ASP A 266 -17.02 0.40 12.55
C ASP A 266 -16.32 0.55 13.93
N SER A 267 -14.99 0.40 14.00
CA SER A 267 -14.25 0.48 15.26
C SER A 267 -14.01 1.93 15.71
N LYS A 268 -13.99 2.16 17.03
CA LYS A 268 -13.65 3.48 17.61
C LYS A 268 -12.25 3.94 17.25
N GLU A 269 -11.29 3.01 17.14
CA GLU A 269 -9.91 3.31 16.74
C GLU A 269 -9.89 3.97 15.36
N TYR A 270 -10.65 3.43 14.40
CA TYR A 270 -10.72 3.96 13.04
C TYR A 270 -11.54 5.25 12.95
N GLN A 271 -12.68 5.30 13.63
CA GLN A 271 -13.56 6.49 13.60
C GLN A 271 -12.92 7.72 14.23
N ASN A 272 -12.05 7.52 15.23
CA ASN A 272 -11.32 8.60 15.90
C ASN A 272 -9.92 8.82 15.31
N ALA A 273 -9.56 8.10 14.23
CA ALA A 273 -8.28 8.26 13.57
C ALA A 273 -8.28 9.54 12.73
N GLU A 274 -7.74 10.60 13.30
CA GLU A 274 -7.64 11.91 12.66
C GLU A 274 -6.18 12.34 12.51
N LEU A 275 -5.87 13.02 11.42
CA LEU A 275 -4.59 13.70 11.26
C LEU A 275 -4.55 14.92 12.19
N ARG A 276 -3.89 14.76 13.33
CA ARG A 276 -3.83 15.78 14.40
C ARG A 276 -3.29 17.14 13.96
N PHE A 277 -2.55 17.16 12.86
CA PHE A 277 -1.80 18.33 12.39
C PHE A 277 -2.24 18.81 11.02
N LEU A 278 -3.45 18.45 10.55
CA LEU A 278 -4.04 19.10 9.38
C LEU A 278 -3.97 20.62 9.64
N PRO A 279 -3.17 21.38 8.88
CA PRO A 279 -3.17 22.82 9.01
C PRO A 279 -4.60 23.26 8.75
N ARG A 280 -5.29 23.77 9.78
CA ARG A 280 -6.57 24.44 9.56
C ARG A 280 -6.26 25.57 8.59
N ASP A 281 -7.16 25.81 7.63
CA ASP A 281 -7.00 26.97 6.76
C ASP A 281 -6.65 28.16 7.66
N PRO A 282 -5.52 28.85 7.42
CA PRO A 282 -5.27 30.08 8.14
C PRO A 282 -6.42 31.00 7.77
N ALA A 283 -7.41 31.12 8.67
CA ALA A 283 -8.42 32.17 8.85
C ALA A 283 -8.65 33.03 7.58
N GLU A 284 -9.80 32.97 6.91
CA GLU A 284 -11.02 33.68 7.40
C GLU A 284 -10.82 34.50 8.67
#